data_AF-A0A3D3YR01-F1
#
_entry.id   AF-A0A3D3YR01-F1
#
_cell.length_a   1.000
_cell.length_b   1.000
_cell.length_c   1.000
_cell.angle_alpha   90.00
_cell.angle_beta   90.00
_cell.angle_gamma   90.00
#
_symmetry.space_group_name_H-M   'P 1'
#
loop_
_entity.id
_entity.type
_entity.pdbx_description
1 polymer ?
#
loop_
_entity_poly.entity_id
_entity_poly.type
_entity_poly.pdbx_seq_one_letter_code
_entity_poly.pdbx_strand_id
1 'polypeptide(L)'
;MVGILRNKNVATRFQILAEIAAGQPDIQQKDIARRLNITPQAVSDYIKRLLKEGLLTSAGRSQYRVSNEGVDWMLRHLKELQEYLEVVGKAVSNIKVSAAIAGCNLSRGQTVGLVMREGLL
;
A
#
# COMPACT_ATOMS: atom_id res chain seq x y z
N MET A 1 2.70 11.43 -4.69
CA MET A 1 2.73 11.73 -3.23
C MET A 1 1.69 10.82 -2.59
N VAL A 2 2.08 9.86 -1.74
CA VAL A 2 1.16 8.78 -1.31
C VAL A 2 0.02 9.30 -0.46
N GLY A 3 -1.18 9.39 -1.04
CA GLY A 3 -2.36 9.86 -0.32
C GLY A 3 -2.81 8.90 0.79
N ILE A 4 -2.71 7.58 0.54
CA ILE A 4 -3.17 6.53 1.47
C ILE A 4 -2.42 6.55 2.80
N LEU A 5 -1.08 6.62 2.78
CA LEU A 5 -0.29 6.51 4.01
C LEU A 5 -0.41 7.75 4.91
N ARG A 6 -0.80 8.89 4.35
CA ARG A 6 -0.97 10.14 5.12
C ARG A 6 -2.39 10.37 5.62
N ASN A 7 -3.38 9.71 5.02
CA ASN A 7 -4.79 9.96 5.30
C ASN A 7 -5.53 8.69 5.70
N LYS A 8 -5.84 8.58 7.01
CA LYS A 8 -6.57 7.45 7.60
C LYS A 8 -7.93 7.21 6.93
N ASN A 9 -8.63 8.25 6.49
CA ASN A 9 -9.90 8.12 5.79
C ASN A 9 -9.70 7.44 4.42
N VAL A 10 -8.75 7.92 3.62
CA VAL A 10 -8.43 7.33 2.31
C VAL A 10 -7.97 5.88 2.45
N ALA A 11 -7.11 5.59 3.43
CA ALA A 11 -6.67 4.23 3.74
C ALA A 11 -7.84 3.30 4.10
N THR A 12 -8.74 3.76 4.98
CA THR A 12 -9.90 2.95 5.42
C THR A 12 -10.85 2.68 4.26
N ARG A 13 -11.10 3.68 3.39
CA ARG A 13 -11.91 3.51 2.18
C ARG A 13 -11.31 2.48 1.23
N PHE A 14 -10.00 2.57 0.99
CA PHE A 14 -9.28 1.63 0.16
C PHE A 14 -9.38 0.19 0.71
N GLN A 15 -9.19 0.03 2.02
CA GLN A 15 -9.32 -1.27 2.67
C GLN A 15 -10.75 -1.83 2.58
N ILE A 16 -11.79 -1.03 2.79
CA ILE A 16 -13.18 -1.47 2.63
C ILE A 16 -13.47 -1.88 1.19
N LEU A 17 -13.02 -1.09 0.19
CA LEU A 17 -13.15 -1.45 -1.21
C LEU A 17 -12.41 -2.75 -1.56
N ALA A 18 -11.23 -2.98 -0.99
CA ALA A 18 -10.48 -4.22 -1.18
C ALA A 18 -11.21 -5.44 -0.59
N GLU A 19 -11.77 -5.32 0.61
CA GLU A 19 -12.58 -6.38 1.22
C GLU A 19 -13.82 -6.69 0.37
N ILE A 20 -14.50 -5.67 -0.15
CA ILE A 20 -15.65 -5.85 -1.04
C ILE A 20 -15.20 -6.47 -2.37
N ALA A 21 -14.12 -6.02 -2.98
CA ALA A 21 -13.61 -6.60 -4.23
C ALA A 21 -13.27 -8.09 -4.09
N ALA A 22 -12.72 -8.50 -2.94
CA ALA A 22 -12.36 -9.88 -2.64
C ALA A 22 -13.56 -10.77 -2.30
N GLY A 23 -14.66 -10.20 -1.79
CA GLY A 23 -15.84 -10.93 -1.31
C GLY A 23 -17.14 -10.65 -2.06
N GLN A 24 -17.12 -9.84 -3.12
CA GLN A 24 -18.32 -9.48 -3.88
C GLN A 24 -18.94 -10.70 -4.60
N PRO A 25 -20.27 -10.71 -4.79
CA PRO A 25 -21.21 -9.69 -4.33
C PRO A 25 -21.65 -9.86 -2.87
N ASP A 26 -21.50 -11.05 -2.29
CA ASP A 26 -22.10 -11.43 -1.01
C ASP A 26 -21.10 -11.31 0.16
N ILE A 27 -20.87 -10.08 0.61
CA ILE A 27 -20.03 -9.80 1.79
C ILE A 27 -20.81 -9.05 2.86
N GLN A 28 -20.76 -9.53 4.10
CA GLN A 28 -21.44 -8.87 5.20
C GLN A 28 -20.58 -7.77 5.82
N GLN A 29 -21.20 -6.62 6.10
CA GLN A 29 -20.50 -5.48 6.72
C GLN A 29 -19.84 -5.84 8.06
N LYS A 30 -20.43 -6.78 8.80
CA LYS A 30 -19.88 -7.28 10.07
C LYS A 30 -18.55 -8.01 9.89
N ASP A 31 -18.35 -8.67 8.75
CA ASP A 31 -17.12 -9.41 8.46
C ASP A 31 -16.02 -8.44 8.03
N ILE A 32 -16.36 -7.44 7.22
CA ILE A 32 -15.47 -6.31 6.89
C ILE A 32 -15.02 -5.59 8.17
N ALA A 33 -15.97 -5.28 9.05
CA ALA A 33 -15.70 -4.62 10.33
C ALA A 33 -14.70 -5.40 11.19
N ARG A 34 -14.88 -6.73 11.27
CA ARG A 34 -13.98 -7.63 12.00
C ARG A 34 -12.58 -7.63 11.39
N ARG A 35 -12.46 -7.77 10.07
CA ARG A 35 -11.16 -7.83 9.36
C ARG A 35 -10.38 -6.52 9.48
N LEU A 36 -11.07 -5.38 9.45
CA LEU A 36 -10.46 -4.06 9.54
C LEU A 36 -10.38 -3.52 10.98
N ASN A 37 -10.84 -4.28 11.97
CA ASN A 37 -10.88 -3.89 13.38
C ASN A 37 -11.55 -2.51 13.61
N ILE A 38 -12.70 -2.30 12.96
CA ILE A 38 -13.55 -1.11 13.12
C ILE A 38 -14.98 -1.53 13.42
N THR A 39 -15.84 -0.57 13.82
CA THR A 39 -17.23 -0.90 14.14
C THR A 39 -18.06 -1.17 12.87
N PRO A 40 -19.07 -2.06 12.91
CA PRO A 40 -20.01 -2.23 11.80
C PRO A 40 -20.71 -0.94 11.37
N GLN A 41 -20.98 -0.03 12.33
CA GLN A 41 -21.54 1.29 12.05
C GLN A 41 -20.60 2.13 11.18
N ALA A 42 -19.30 2.14 11.49
CA ALA A 42 -18.31 2.84 10.69
C ALA A 42 -18.25 2.28 9.26
N VAL A 43 -18.28 0.95 9.10
CA VAL A 43 -18.35 0.31 7.78
C VAL A 43 -19.60 0.75 7.03
N SER A 44 -20.77 0.78 7.69
CA SER A 44 -22.01 1.25 7.06
C SER A 44 -21.89 2.70 6.59
N ASP A 45 -21.27 3.58 7.37
CA ASP A 45 -21.12 4.99 7.01
C ASP A 45 -20.15 5.19 5.84
N TYR A 46 -19.07 4.41 5.79
CA TYR A 46 -18.17 4.37 4.64
C TYR A 46 -18.86 3.86 3.38
N ILE A 47 -19.61 2.75 3.47
CA ILE A 47 -20.34 2.20 2.31
C ILE A 47 -21.34 3.21 1.76
N LYS A 48 -22.10 3.90 2.62
CA LYS A 48 -23.03 4.96 2.18
C LYS A 48 -22.31 6.07 1.40
N ARG A 49 -21.13 6.49 1.85
CA ARG A 49 -20.32 7.50 1.16
C ARG A 49 -19.74 6.97 -0.16
N LEU A 50 -19.24 5.74 -0.17
CA LEU A 50 -18.71 5.09 -1.37
C LEU A 50 -19.78 4.91 -2.45
N LEU A 51 -21.00 4.55 -2.08
CA LEU A 51 -22.16 4.50 -2.97
C LEU A 51 -22.52 5.90 -3.50
N LYS A 52 -22.56 6.92 -2.62
CA LYS A 52 -22.83 8.31 -3.01
C LYS A 52 -21.79 8.86 -3.99
N GLU A 53 -20.54 8.44 -3.85
CA GLU A 53 -19.43 8.85 -4.71
C GLU A 53 -19.27 7.96 -5.96
N GLY A 54 -20.16 6.97 -6.15
CA GLY A 54 -20.14 6.09 -7.33
C GLY A 54 -18.99 5.09 -7.36
N LEU A 55 -18.28 4.88 -6.25
CA LEU A 55 -17.19 3.88 -6.15
C LEU A 55 -17.70 2.47 -5.86
N LEU A 56 -18.96 2.36 -5.42
CA LEU A 56 -19.67 1.10 -5.24
C LEU A 56 -21.00 1.14 -5.99
N THR A 57 -21.49 -0.03 -6.39
CA THR A 57 -22.87 -0.27 -6.80
C THR A 57 -23.51 -1.29 -5.86
N SER A 58 -24.84 -1.27 -5.78
CA SER A 58 -25.62 -2.16 -4.91
C SER A 58 -26.65 -2.93 -5.74
N ALA A 59 -26.59 -4.26 -5.72
CA ALA A 59 -27.56 -5.13 -6.38
C ALA A 59 -28.73 -5.54 -5.47
N GLY A 60 -28.64 -5.23 -4.19
CA GLY A 60 -29.63 -5.58 -3.18
C GLY A 60 -29.12 -5.30 -1.77
N ARG A 61 -29.87 -5.70 -0.75
CA ARG A 61 -29.44 -5.53 0.64
C ARG A 61 -28.17 -6.36 0.87
N SER A 62 -27.09 -5.69 1.29
CA SER A 62 -25.79 -6.31 1.55
C SER A 62 -25.13 -6.97 0.33
N GLN A 63 -25.53 -6.58 -0.88
CA GLN A 63 -24.90 -7.02 -2.13
C GLN A 63 -24.19 -5.86 -2.79
N TYR A 64 -22.89 -5.76 -2.54
CA TYR A 64 -22.05 -4.67 -3.03
C TYR A 64 -21.12 -5.15 -4.12
N ARG A 65 -20.94 -4.33 -5.15
CA ARG A 65 -19.92 -4.52 -6.18
C ARG A 65 -19.11 -3.24 -6.32
N VAL A 66 -17.82 -3.39 -6.57
CA VAL A 66 -16.97 -2.25 -6.92
C VAL A 66 -17.34 -1.79 -8.33
N SER A 67 -17.57 -0.49 -8.52
CA SER A 67 -17.84 0.08 -9.85
C SER A 67 -16.54 0.17 -10.67
N ASN A 68 -16.64 0.48 -11.96
CA ASN A 68 -15.46 0.75 -12.79
C ASN A 68 -14.67 1.95 -12.25
N GLU A 69 -15.36 3.01 -11.81
CA GLU A 69 -14.76 4.18 -11.18
C GLU A 69 -14.07 3.81 -9.85
N GLY A 70 -14.65 2.88 -9.09
CA GLY A 70 -14.06 2.30 -7.89
C GLY A 70 -12.77 1.54 -8.19
N VAL A 71 -12.77 0.72 -9.25
CA VAL A 71 -11.57 -0.01 -9.71
C VAL A 71 -10.47 0.96 -10.13
N ASP A 72 -10.79 1.96 -10.95
CA ASP A 72 -9.83 2.98 -11.40
C ASP A 72 -9.25 3.77 -10.22
N TRP A 73 -10.09 4.11 -9.25
CA TRP A 73 -9.66 4.76 -8.03
C TRP A 73 -8.68 3.86 -7.25
N MET A 74 -9.00 2.58 -7.08
CA MET A 74 -8.11 1.63 -6.40
C MET A 74 -6.78 1.45 -7.14
N LEU A 75 -6.79 1.29 -8.46
CA LEU A 75 -5.58 1.09 -9.26
C LEU A 75 -4.64 2.30 -9.17
N ARG A 76 -5.19 3.51 -9.20
CA ARG A 76 -4.41 4.75 -9.02
C ARG A 76 -3.68 4.77 -7.68
N HIS A 77 -4.39 4.46 -6.60
CA HIS A 77 -3.81 4.43 -5.27
C HIS A 77 -2.83 3.27 -5.06
N LEU A 78 -3.08 2.12 -5.68
CA LEU A 78 -2.16 0.98 -5.66
C LEU A 78 -0.83 1.35 -6.34
N LYS A 79 -0.88 2.07 -7.46
CA LYS A 79 0.31 2.57 -8.15
C LYS A 79 1.11 3.53 -7.26
N GLU A 80 0.45 4.49 -6.61
CA GLU A 80 1.12 5.41 -5.68
C GLU A 80 1.82 4.66 -4.53
N LEU A 81 1.19 3.60 -3.99
CA LEU A 81 1.79 2.76 -2.96
C LEU A 81 3.02 2.02 -3.48
N GLN A 82 2.95 1.44 -4.69
CA GLN A 82 4.08 0.74 -5.30
C GLN A 82 5.28 1.65 -5.53
N GLU A 83 5.06 2.84 -6.08
CA GLU A 83 6.11 3.85 -6.30
C GLU A 83 6.81 4.22 -4.98
N TYR A 84 6.04 4.34 -3.90
CA TYR A 84 6.62 4.63 -2.58
C TYR A 84 7.40 3.46 -1.99
N LEU A 85 6.88 2.24 -2.10
CA LEU A 85 7.59 1.04 -1.66
C LEU A 85 8.92 0.88 -2.39
N GLU A 86 8.99 1.25 -3.67
CA GLU A 86 10.24 1.28 -4.43
C GLU A 86 11.25 2.27 -3.84
N VAL A 87 10.82 3.50 -3.55
CA VAL A 87 11.68 4.54 -2.94
C VAL A 87 12.19 4.10 -1.57
N VAL A 88 11.31 3.57 -0.72
CA VAL A 88 11.69 3.07 0.61
C VAL A 88 12.63 1.86 0.48
N GLY A 89 12.35 0.95 -0.45
CA GLY A 89 13.18 -0.22 -0.71
C GLY A 89 14.60 0.16 -1.12
N LYS A 90 14.76 1.16 -2.01
CA LYS A 90 16.07 1.72 -2.38
C LYS A 90 16.78 2.34 -1.17
N ALA A 91 16.07 3.14 -0.37
CA ALA A 91 16.65 3.77 0.81
C ALA A 91 17.17 2.75 1.83
N VAL A 92 16.38 1.71 2.14
CA VAL A 92 16.79 0.63 3.06
C VAL A 92 17.95 -0.19 2.50
N SER A 93 17.96 -0.45 1.19
CA SER A 93 19.06 -1.19 0.55
C SER A 93 20.39 -0.44 0.65
N ASN A 94 20.37 0.89 0.49
CA ASN A 94 21.57 1.72 0.63
C ASN A 94 22.13 1.73 2.05
N ILE A 95 21.29 1.51 3.08
CA ILE A 95 21.78 1.39 4.47
C ILE A 95 22.62 0.11 4.65
N LYS A 96 22.33 -0.97 3.90
CA LYS A 96 23.09 -2.23 3.99
C LYS A 96 24.37 -2.24 3.17
N VAL A 97 24.52 -1.36 2.18
CA VAL A 97 25.70 -1.31 1.31
C VAL A 97 26.55 -0.11 1.70
N SER A 98 27.61 -0.35 2.48
CA SER A 98 28.68 0.65 2.63
C SER A 98 29.49 0.66 1.34
N ALA A 99 29.35 1.72 0.55
CA ALA A 99 30.27 1.97 -0.54
C ALA A 99 31.69 2.11 0.04
N ALA A 100 32.64 1.39 -0.55
CA ALA A 100 34.03 1.42 -0.16
C ALA A 100 34.90 1.86 -1.33
N ILE A 101 35.85 2.76 -1.09
CA ILE A 101 36.76 3.22 -2.14
C ILE A 101 37.99 2.30 -2.18
N ALA A 102 38.27 1.72 -3.34
CA ALA A 102 39.46 0.91 -3.54
C ALA A 102 40.71 1.79 -3.40
N GLY A 103 41.55 1.54 -2.39
CA GLY A 103 42.82 2.23 -2.20
C GLY A 103 43.93 1.80 -3.18
N CYS A 104 43.66 0.80 -4.02
CA CYS A 104 44.58 0.30 -5.05
C CYS A 104 43.81 -0.34 -6.21
N ASN A 105 44.51 -0.65 -7.30
CA ASN A 105 43.94 -1.42 -8.41
C ASN A 105 43.59 -2.84 -7.94
N LEU A 106 42.37 -3.29 -8.25
CA LEU A 106 41.87 -4.61 -7.87
C LEU A 106 41.84 -5.56 -9.08
N SER A 107 42.09 -6.84 -8.82
CA SER A 107 41.94 -7.92 -9.80
C SER A 107 40.76 -8.83 -9.48
N ARG A 108 40.20 -9.50 -10.50
CA ARG A 108 39.06 -10.40 -10.32
C ARG A 108 39.44 -11.57 -9.41
N GLY A 109 38.63 -11.83 -8.38
CA GLY A 109 38.86 -12.91 -7.40
C GLY A 109 39.84 -12.58 -6.29
N GLN A 110 40.38 -11.36 -6.24
CA GLN A 110 41.25 -10.90 -5.16
C GLN A 110 40.46 -10.80 -3.84
N THR A 111 40.97 -11.42 -2.77
CA THR A 111 40.43 -11.24 -1.41
C THR A 111 40.67 -9.81 -0.95
N VAL A 112 39.60 -9.14 -0.50
CA VAL A 112 39.63 -7.75 -0.03
C VAL A 112 39.07 -7.65 1.38
N GLY A 113 39.43 -6.59 2.09
CA GLY A 113 38.90 -6.22 3.40
C GLY A 113 38.59 -4.72 3.44
N LEU A 114 37.75 -4.30 4.38
CA LEU A 114 37.38 -2.90 4.58
C LEU A 114 38.19 -2.29 5.72
N VAL A 115 38.66 -1.05 5.52
CA VAL A 115 39.34 -0.26 6.56
C VAL A 115 38.92 1.20 6.40
N MET A 116 38.55 1.84 7.49
CA MET A 116 38.21 3.27 7.49
C MET A 116 39.50 4.11 7.44
N ARG A 117 39.60 5.05 6.50
CA ARG A 117 40.72 6.01 6.38
C ARG A 117 40.16 7.42 6.24
N GLU A 118 40.63 8.35 7.08
CA GLU A 118 40.19 9.75 7.06
C GLU A 118 38.66 9.93 7.15
N GLY A 119 37.97 9.00 7.82
CA GLY A 119 36.52 9.00 7.95
C GLY A 119 35.75 8.48 6.73
N LEU A 120 36.44 8.00 5.69
CA LEU A 120 35.87 7.32 4.53
C LEU A 120 36.07 5.81 4.67
N LEU A 121 35.06 5.05 4.24
CA LEU A 121 35.09 3.60 4.06
C LEU A 121 35.32 3.25 2.59
#